data_AF-A0A1C6D0U1-F1
#
_entry.id   AF-A0A1C6D0U1-F1
#
_cell.length_a   1.000
_cell.length_b   1.000
_cell.length_c   1.000
_cell.angle_alpha   90.00
_cell.angle_beta   90.00
_cell.angle_gamma   90.00
#
_symmetry.space_group_name_H-M   'P 1'
#
loop_
_entity.id
_entity.type
_entity.pdbx_description
1 polymer ?
#
loop_
_entity_poly.entity_id
_entity_poly.type
_entity_poly.pdbx_seq_one_letter_code
_entity_poly.pdbx_strand_id
1 'polypeptide(L)'
;MKRTLSALMLSGALLCALSVPALAAEPAAPQTDTSLTQEETLPDSVLYYGTVTEVVRDEAGTVSRLALSSERYGDYVMNLSADTVWVDAGKRAASDPSDLEAGEAVYVFHSPVSTRSLPPQSAAYAVVRNMPQDMGCPMYHEVEAVTEQDGRLTITTDNGGLLLHVGEETQCVDYATGEAVDLSQLKAGGRVMAWYDAVMESYPGQAAPHCLMLLPPVEDQSGEQTQLEQPDEAAELADGTALSIVLEGDMVLPMKGSYENGAAMMPVAAAAQALGYEVTYTPGKDGAPALVTVESETFRVNLTIGQEQITGVTKIEGAAGMTSPMKYGAAPRIEAPGTTWAPAQLFEMLGRTVTLEGDTLSIQ
;
A
#
# COMPACT_ATOMS: atom_id res chain seq x y z
N MET A 1 63.77 21.16 -44.17
CA MET A 1 64.63 20.35 -45.07
C MET A 1 65.43 19.38 -44.22
N LYS A 2 65.52 18.13 -44.70
CA LYS A 2 66.09 16.93 -44.07
C LYS A 2 67.57 17.09 -43.70
N ARG A 3 68.02 16.39 -42.64
CA ARG A 3 69.21 15.53 -42.69
C ARG A 3 69.30 14.57 -41.50
N THR A 4 69.32 13.30 -41.86
CA THR A 4 69.56 12.06 -41.11
C THR A 4 71.05 11.71 -41.03
N LEU A 5 71.38 10.72 -40.18
CA LEU A 5 72.58 9.84 -40.06
C LEU A 5 73.37 10.09 -38.75
N SER A 6 73.36 9.20 -37.74
CA SER A 6 73.78 7.78 -37.62
C SER A 6 75.26 7.62 -37.23
N ALA A 7 75.53 7.02 -36.05
CA ALA A 7 76.60 6.04 -35.73
C ALA A 7 76.85 6.03 -34.19
N LEU A 8 76.45 4.98 -33.47
CA LEU A 8 77.24 3.79 -33.07
C LEU A 8 78.41 4.08 -32.09
N MET A 9 78.40 3.45 -30.91
CA MET A 9 79.44 2.51 -30.42
C MET A 9 79.17 2.01 -28.98
N LEU A 10 79.17 0.67 -28.84
CA LEU A 10 79.56 -0.24 -27.74
C LEU A 10 79.27 0.13 -26.27
N SER A 11 78.39 -0.58 -25.55
CA SER A 11 78.51 -1.95 -24.99
C SER A 11 79.39 -2.05 -23.74
N GLY A 12 78.75 -2.24 -22.58
CA GLY A 12 79.37 -2.54 -21.29
C GLY A 12 78.43 -3.45 -20.48
N ALA A 13 78.92 -4.65 -20.19
CA ALA A 13 78.26 -5.83 -19.62
C ALA A 13 77.26 -5.61 -18.47
N LEU A 14 76.08 -6.23 -18.59
CA LEU A 14 75.09 -6.41 -17.53
C LEU A 14 75.18 -7.84 -17.00
N LEU A 15 75.60 -8.00 -15.74
CA LEU A 15 75.61 -9.25 -14.97
C LEU A 15 74.48 -9.22 -13.94
N CYS A 16 73.80 -10.36 -13.84
CA CYS A 16 72.51 -10.60 -13.21
C CYS A 16 72.37 -10.19 -11.74
N ALA A 17 71.20 -9.67 -11.36
CA ALA A 17 70.64 -9.81 -10.02
C ALA A 17 69.11 -9.96 -10.12
N LEU A 18 68.60 -10.97 -9.43
CA LEU A 18 67.21 -11.42 -9.40
C LEU A 18 66.31 -10.39 -8.69
N SER A 19 65.20 -10.01 -9.31
CA SER A 19 64.02 -9.53 -8.60
C SER A 19 62.77 -10.09 -9.25
N VAL A 20 62.07 -10.93 -8.49
CA VAL A 20 60.72 -11.39 -8.79
C VAL A 20 59.81 -10.15 -8.73
N PRO A 21 59.01 -9.84 -9.77
CA PRO A 21 57.96 -8.85 -9.65
C PRO A 21 56.87 -9.43 -8.74
N ALA A 22 56.63 -8.77 -7.60
CA ALA A 22 55.40 -8.95 -6.86
C ALA A 22 54.24 -8.54 -7.78
N LEU A 23 53.37 -9.49 -8.13
CA LEU A 23 52.08 -9.17 -8.72
C LEU A 23 51.28 -8.38 -7.69
N ALA A 24 51.02 -7.10 -7.98
CA ALA A 24 49.98 -6.34 -7.32
C ALA A 24 48.64 -7.00 -7.69
N ALA A 25 47.94 -7.56 -6.70
CA ALA A 25 46.56 -7.98 -6.87
C ALA A 25 45.72 -6.71 -7.07
N GLU A 26 45.14 -6.58 -8.26
CA GLU A 26 44.14 -5.58 -8.59
C GLU A 26 42.92 -5.83 -7.69
N PRO A 27 42.44 -4.82 -6.92
CA PRO A 27 41.23 -5.02 -6.13
C PRO A 27 40.05 -5.20 -7.08
N ALA A 28 39.40 -6.36 -6.98
CA ALA A 28 38.15 -6.62 -7.67
C ALA A 28 37.17 -5.48 -7.40
N ALA A 29 36.63 -4.90 -8.48
CA ALA A 29 35.55 -3.93 -8.37
C ALA A 29 34.42 -4.53 -7.52
N PRO A 30 33.87 -3.78 -6.55
CA PRO A 30 32.73 -4.27 -5.79
C PRO A 30 31.58 -4.53 -6.77
N GLN A 31 31.24 -5.80 -6.95
CA GLN A 31 30.00 -6.19 -7.61
C GLN A 31 28.88 -5.66 -6.72
N THR A 32 28.29 -4.55 -7.15
CA THR A 32 27.05 -4.06 -6.59
C THR A 32 25.99 -4.98 -7.19
N ASP A 33 25.71 -6.10 -6.52
CA ASP A 33 24.45 -6.80 -6.69
C ASP A 33 23.37 -5.88 -6.12
N THR A 34 22.97 -4.89 -6.92
CA THR A 34 21.76 -4.12 -6.69
C THR A 34 20.60 -5.03 -7.11
N SER A 35 20.28 -6.01 -6.27
CA SER A 35 18.93 -6.56 -6.25
C SER A 35 18.02 -5.43 -5.77
N LEU A 36 17.43 -4.72 -6.74
CA LEU A 36 16.31 -3.81 -6.50
C LEU A 36 15.16 -4.68 -5.95
N THR A 37 15.03 -4.74 -4.63
CA THR A 37 13.77 -5.14 -3.99
C THR A 37 12.76 -4.03 -4.31
N GLN A 38 11.98 -4.23 -5.36
CA GLN A 38 10.79 -3.43 -5.63
C GLN A 38 9.79 -3.73 -4.51
N GLU A 39 9.46 -2.74 -3.69
CA GLU A 39 8.26 -2.78 -2.85
C GLU A 39 7.07 -3.08 -3.77
N GLU A 40 6.39 -4.21 -3.59
CA GLU A 40 5.09 -4.40 -4.23
C GLU A 40 4.08 -3.54 -3.46
N THR A 41 3.91 -2.30 -3.92
CA THR A 41 2.80 -1.44 -3.58
C THR A 41 1.52 -2.04 -4.13
N LEU A 42 0.45 -2.06 -3.33
CA LEU A 42 -0.85 -2.51 -3.81
C LEU A 42 -1.35 -1.57 -4.92
N PRO A 43 -2.04 -2.09 -5.95
CA PRO A 43 -2.62 -1.22 -6.97
C PRO A 43 -3.72 -0.35 -6.37
N ASP A 44 -3.98 0.80 -6.98
CA ASP A 44 -4.99 1.76 -6.51
C ASP A 44 -6.39 1.13 -6.48
N SER A 45 -6.65 0.19 -7.38
CA SER A 45 -7.88 -0.59 -7.41
C SER A 45 -7.69 -1.95 -8.08
N VAL A 46 -8.61 -2.87 -7.84
CA VAL A 46 -8.70 -4.17 -8.51
C VAL A 46 -10.00 -4.22 -9.32
N LEU A 47 -9.90 -4.68 -10.56
CA LEU A 47 -11.05 -4.86 -11.44
C LEU A 47 -11.68 -6.24 -11.24
N TYR A 48 -12.95 -6.26 -10.87
CA TYR A 48 -13.82 -7.44 -10.87
C TYR A 48 -14.87 -7.32 -11.99
N TYR A 49 -15.20 -8.42 -12.65
CA TYR A 49 -16.31 -8.49 -13.61
C TYR A 49 -17.19 -9.70 -13.31
N GLY A 50 -18.49 -9.47 -13.21
CA GLY A 50 -19.48 -10.50 -12.92
C GLY A 50 -20.91 -10.07 -13.15
N THR A 51 -21.84 -10.98 -12.84
CA THR A 51 -23.28 -10.75 -12.91
C THR A 51 -23.81 -10.45 -11.51
N VAL A 52 -24.67 -9.45 -11.39
CA VAL A 52 -25.36 -9.11 -10.14
C VAL A 52 -26.32 -10.24 -9.78
N THR A 53 -26.15 -10.85 -8.62
CA THR A 53 -27.06 -11.88 -8.10
C THR A 53 -28.04 -11.30 -7.08
N GLU A 54 -27.64 -10.24 -6.37
CA GLU A 54 -28.47 -9.55 -5.37
C GLU A 54 -28.10 -8.07 -5.32
N VAL A 55 -29.12 -7.20 -5.23
CA VAL A 55 -28.98 -5.77 -4.99
C VAL A 55 -29.60 -5.47 -3.62
N VAL A 56 -28.78 -5.02 -2.67
CA VAL A 56 -29.27 -4.55 -1.37
C VAL A 56 -29.33 -3.03 -1.38
N ARG A 57 -30.45 -2.50 -0.89
CA ARG A 57 -30.70 -1.07 -0.77
C ARG A 57 -30.95 -0.72 0.69
N ASP A 58 -30.49 0.45 1.10
CA ASP A 58 -30.77 1.01 2.42
C ASP A 58 -32.22 1.53 2.53
N GLU A 59 -32.58 2.10 3.68
CA GLU A 59 -33.91 2.67 3.92
C GLU A 59 -34.25 3.85 2.98
N ALA A 60 -33.24 4.54 2.45
CA ALA A 60 -33.40 5.63 1.49
C ALA A 60 -33.53 5.13 0.04
N GLY A 61 -33.37 3.83 -0.21
CA GLY A 61 -33.39 3.22 -1.53
C GLY A 61 -32.05 3.25 -2.27
N THR A 62 -30.99 3.75 -1.63
CA THR A 62 -29.62 3.80 -2.16
C THR A 62 -29.04 2.40 -2.16
N VAL A 63 -28.34 2.02 -3.22
CA VAL A 63 -27.65 0.72 -3.29
C VAL A 63 -26.48 0.74 -2.32
N SER A 64 -26.51 -0.10 -1.29
CA SER A 64 -25.47 -0.20 -0.27
C SER A 64 -24.58 -1.42 -0.45
N ARG A 65 -25.07 -2.46 -1.14
CA ARG A 65 -24.31 -3.70 -1.36
C ARG A 65 -24.75 -4.43 -2.62
N LEU A 66 -23.77 -5.00 -3.33
CA LEU A 66 -23.99 -5.90 -4.45
C LEU A 66 -23.38 -7.26 -4.15
N ALA A 67 -24.17 -8.34 -4.32
CA ALA A 67 -23.61 -9.67 -4.46
C ALA A 67 -23.42 -9.95 -5.95
N LEU A 68 -22.21 -10.39 -6.32
CA LEU A 68 -21.80 -10.64 -7.68
C LEU A 68 -21.28 -12.07 -7.81
N SER A 69 -21.52 -12.67 -8.97
CA SER A 69 -20.95 -13.97 -9.32
C SER A 69 -20.22 -13.92 -10.65
N SER A 70 -19.10 -14.62 -10.72
CA SER A 70 -18.24 -14.69 -11.90
C SER A 70 -17.63 -16.07 -12.02
N GLU A 71 -17.69 -16.67 -13.20
CA GLU A 71 -17.04 -17.96 -13.45
C GLU A 71 -15.51 -17.87 -13.29
N ARG A 72 -14.92 -16.71 -13.59
CA ARG A 72 -13.48 -16.49 -13.52
C ARG A 72 -13.01 -16.08 -12.13
N TYR A 73 -13.77 -15.20 -11.46
CA TYR A 73 -13.34 -14.54 -10.23
C TYR A 73 -14.03 -15.07 -8.97
N GLY A 74 -15.02 -15.95 -9.11
CA GLY A 74 -15.84 -16.44 -8.02
C GLY A 74 -16.88 -15.43 -7.54
N ASP A 75 -17.58 -15.81 -6.46
CA ASP A 75 -18.57 -14.94 -5.83
C ASP A 75 -17.89 -13.85 -5.00
N TYR A 76 -18.45 -12.65 -5.04
CA TYR A 76 -17.89 -11.48 -4.37
C TYR A 76 -19.00 -10.56 -3.87
N VAL A 77 -18.79 -9.93 -2.73
CA VAL A 77 -19.70 -8.90 -2.20
C VAL A 77 -19.02 -7.54 -2.25
N MET A 78 -19.66 -6.59 -2.92
CA MET A 78 -19.18 -5.22 -3.02
C MET A 78 -19.98 -4.35 -2.07
N ASN A 79 -19.30 -3.61 -1.20
CA ASN A 79 -19.90 -2.62 -0.31
C ASN A 79 -19.80 -1.24 -0.96
N LEU A 80 -20.90 -0.51 -1.00
CA LEU A 80 -21.01 0.77 -1.69
C LEU A 80 -21.23 1.89 -0.66
N SER A 81 -20.58 3.02 -0.88
CA SER A 81 -20.72 4.24 -0.09
C SER A 81 -21.23 5.39 -0.95
N ALA A 82 -21.41 6.56 -0.35
CA ALA A 82 -21.71 7.79 -1.07
C ALA A 82 -20.61 8.17 -2.10
N ASP A 83 -19.38 7.70 -1.88
CA ASP A 83 -18.23 7.96 -2.77
C ASP A 83 -18.12 6.98 -3.94
N THR A 84 -18.94 5.91 -3.95
CA THR A 84 -18.97 4.95 -5.05
C THR A 84 -19.60 5.61 -6.28
N VAL A 85 -18.82 5.73 -7.35
CA VAL A 85 -19.30 6.31 -8.60
C VAL A 85 -19.93 5.27 -9.51
N TRP A 86 -20.96 5.66 -10.25
CA TRP A 86 -21.70 4.80 -11.17
C TRP A 86 -21.54 5.32 -12.59
N VAL A 87 -21.01 4.50 -13.50
CA VAL A 87 -20.58 4.95 -14.83
C VAL A 87 -21.30 4.16 -15.91
N ASP A 88 -21.91 4.85 -16.86
CA ASP A 88 -22.40 4.26 -18.11
C ASP A 88 -21.26 4.28 -19.13
N ALA A 89 -20.67 3.12 -19.42
CA ALA A 89 -19.51 3.02 -20.30
C ALA A 89 -19.82 3.49 -21.73
N GLY A 90 -21.02 3.19 -22.23
CA GLY A 90 -21.43 3.53 -23.60
C GLY A 90 -21.74 5.01 -23.78
N LYS A 91 -22.40 5.63 -22.79
CA LYS A 91 -22.71 7.06 -22.81
C LYS A 91 -21.57 7.96 -22.34
N ARG A 92 -20.56 7.40 -21.66
CA ARG A 92 -19.47 8.15 -21.00
C ARG A 92 -20.02 9.21 -20.04
N ALA A 93 -20.99 8.80 -19.22
CA ALA A 93 -21.69 9.66 -18.28
C ALA A 93 -21.94 8.92 -16.96
N ALA A 94 -22.36 9.65 -15.93
CA ALA A 94 -22.89 9.04 -14.71
C ALA A 94 -24.11 8.15 -15.03
N SER A 95 -24.19 7.01 -14.37
CA SER A 95 -25.32 6.08 -14.43
C SER A 95 -26.15 6.20 -13.17
N ASP A 96 -27.47 6.17 -13.30
CA ASP A 96 -28.37 6.06 -12.15
C ASP A 96 -28.53 4.58 -11.75
N PRO A 97 -28.21 4.15 -10.52
CA PRO A 97 -28.38 2.76 -10.05
C PRO A 97 -29.81 2.42 -9.60
N SER A 98 -30.76 3.35 -9.69
CA SER A 98 -32.15 3.12 -9.27
C SER A 98 -32.83 1.97 -10.02
N ASP A 99 -32.44 1.74 -11.27
CA ASP A 99 -32.95 0.68 -12.14
C ASP A 99 -32.10 -0.61 -12.14
N LEU A 100 -31.06 -0.69 -11.31
CA LEU A 100 -30.21 -1.87 -11.23
C LEU A 100 -30.98 -3.07 -10.65
N GLU A 101 -30.93 -4.18 -11.39
CA GLU A 101 -31.59 -5.44 -11.05
C GLU A 101 -30.61 -6.63 -11.12
N ALA A 102 -30.99 -7.74 -10.46
CA ALA A 102 -30.25 -8.99 -10.57
C ALA A 102 -30.28 -9.52 -12.02
N GLY A 103 -29.16 -10.08 -12.46
CA GLY A 103 -28.94 -10.53 -13.83
C GLY A 103 -28.17 -9.54 -14.70
N GLU A 104 -27.97 -8.30 -14.25
CA GLU A 104 -27.15 -7.33 -14.99
C GLU A 104 -25.64 -7.65 -14.85
N ALA A 105 -24.90 -7.54 -15.95
CA ALA A 105 -23.45 -7.68 -15.95
C ALA A 105 -22.79 -6.33 -15.67
N VAL A 106 -21.88 -6.29 -14.70
CA VAL A 106 -21.20 -5.08 -14.25
C VAL A 106 -19.70 -5.29 -14.09
N TYR A 107 -18.94 -4.22 -14.25
CA TYR A 107 -17.53 -4.16 -13.86
C TYR A 107 -17.41 -3.31 -12.60
N VAL A 108 -16.61 -3.76 -11.65
CA VAL A 108 -16.41 -3.04 -10.39
C VAL A 108 -14.92 -2.86 -10.15
N PHE A 109 -14.50 -1.61 -9.99
CA PHE A 109 -13.21 -1.26 -9.44
C PHE A 109 -13.37 -1.18 -7.92
N HIS A 110 -12.67 -2.05 -7.20
CA HIS A 110 -12.79 -2.17 -5.76
C HIS A 110 -11.42 -2.10 -5.07
N SER A 111 -11.42 -1.97 -3.75
CA SER A 111 -10.19 -1.94 -2.97
C SER A 111 -9.37 -3.22 -3.18
N PRO A 112 -8.03 -3.14 -3.30
CA PRO A 112 -7.17 -4.33 -3.25
C PRO A 112 -7.28 -5.09 -1.92
N VAL A 113 -7.80 -4.45 -0.88
CA VAL A 113 -8.07 -5.07 0.42
C VAL A 113 -9.48 -5.66 0.44
N SER A 114 -9.58 -6.87 1.00
CA SER A 114 -10.85 -7.58 1.13
C SER A 114 -10.92 -8.40 2.41
N THR A 115 -12.15 -8.67 2.88
CA THR A 115 -12.37 -9.52 4.05
C THR A 115 -12.00 -10.97 3.74
N ARG A 116 -11.56 -11.75 4.74
CA ARG A 116 -11.34 -13.20 4.62
C ARG A 116 -12.62 -14.04 4.79
N SER A 117 -13.79 -13.47 4.48
CA SER A 117 -15.09 -14.17 4.54
C SER A 117 -15.40 -14.93 3.23
N LEU A 118 -16.47 -15.71 3.23
CA LEU A 118 -16.96 -16.47 2.08
C LEU A 118 -18.43 -16.11 1.84
N PRO A 119 -18.77 -15.37 0.75
CA PRO A 119 -17.87 -14.79 -0.24
C PRO A 119 -17.01 -13.64 0.33
N PRO A 120 -15.81 -13.36 -0.23
CA PRO A 120 -15.02 -12.18 0.12
C PRO A 120 -15.79 -10.89 -0.14
N GLN A 121 -15.47 -9.85 0.64
CA GLN A 121 -16.12 -8.55 0.55
C GLN A 121 -15.09 -7.43 0.44
N SER A 122 -15.38 -6.40 -0.35
CA SER A 122 -14.51 -5.24 -0.56
C SER A 122 -15.32 -3.96 -0.82
N ALA A 123 -14.71 -2.81 -0.57
CA ALA A 123 -15.29 -1.51 -0.88
C ALA A 123 -15.23 -1.26 -2.39
N ALA A 124 -16.35 -0.88 -3.01
CA ALA A 124 -16.42 -0.50 -4.41
C ALA A 124 -16.13 1.00 -4.59
N TYR A 125 -15.18 1.31 -5.45
CA TYR A 125 -14.85 2.68 -5.83
C TYR A 125 -15.66 3.13 -7.03
N ALA A 126 -15.80 2.27 -8.04
CA ALA A 126 -16.58 2.55 -9.24
C ALA A 126 -17.32 1.30 -9.72
N VAL A 127 -18.59 1.47 -10.11
CA VAL A 127 -19.39 0.45 -10.79
C VAL A 127 -19.68 0.92 -12.21
N VAL A 128 -19.23 0.15 -13.18
CA VAL A 128 -19.40 0.42 -14.61
C VAL A 128 -20.47 -0.50 -15.19
N ARG A 129 -21.47 0.13 -15.81
CA ARG A 129 -22.66 -0.48 -16.41
C ARG A 129 -22.71 -0.20 -17.91
N ASN A 130 -23.63 -0.87 -18.61
CA ASN A 130 -23.95 -0.61 -20.02
C ASN A 130 -22.74 -0.70 -20.96
N MET A 131 -21.93 -1.76 -20.77
CA MET A 131 -20.71 -1.99 -21.51
C MET A 131 -20.99 -2.32 -23.00
N PRO A 132 -20.57 -1.48 -23.97
CA PRO A 132 -20.70 -1.82 -25.39
C PRO A 132 -19.85 -3.03 -25.76
N GLN A 133 -20.32 -3.86 -26.69
CA GLN A 133 -19.59 -5.08 -27.11
C GLN A 133 -18.29 -4.79 -27.88
N ASP A 134 -18.16 -3.59 -28.44
CA ASP A 134 -17.06 -3.14 -29.29
C ASP A 134 -16.08 -2.21 -28.58
N MET A 135 -16.20 -2.05 -27.26
CA MET A 135 -15.38 -1.15 -26.44
C MET A 135 -14.73 -1.91 -25.27
N GLY A 136 -13.55 -1.49 -24.84
CA GLY A 136 -12.90 -1.96 -23.61
C GLY A 136 -13.42 -1.24 -22.37
N CYS A 137 -13.45 -1.92 -21.21
CA CYS A 137 -13.93 -1.31 -19.96
C CYS A 137 -13.13 -0.04 -19.66
N PRO A 138 -13.78 1.10 -19.36
CA PRO A 138 -13.06 2.26 -18.86
C PRO A 138 -12.37 1.92 -17.55
N MET A 139 -11.21 2.53 -17.33
CA MET A 139 -10.32 2.19 -16.23
C MET A 139 -10.35 3.28 -15.18
N TYR A 140 -10.61 2.90 -13.93
CA TYR A 140 -10.50 3.79 -12.77
C TYR A 140 -9.03 4.00 -12.42
N HIS A 141 -8.66 5.25 -12.16
CA HIS A 141 -7.31 5.62 -11.72
C HIS A 141 -7.35 6.69 -10.63
N GLU A 142 -6.47 6.55 -9.65
CA GLU A 142 -6.09 7.65 -8.77
C GLU A 142 -4.97 8.47 -9.42
N VAL A 143 -5.04 9.79 -9.25
CA VAL A 143 -4.06 10.72 -9.82
C VAL A 143 -2.95 10.95 -8.80
N GLU A 144 -1.76 10.47 -9.07
CA GLU A 144 -0.59 10.71 -8.20
C GLU A 144 0.08 12.03 -8.53
N ALA A 145 0.22 12.32 -9.81
CA ALA A 145 0.85 13.54 -10.30
C ALA A 145 0.25 13.97 -11.62
N VAL A 146 0.16 15.29 -11.81
CA VAL A 146 -0.17 15.90 -13.08
C VAL A 146 1.01 16.76 -13.48
N THR A 147 1.59 16.47 -14.64
CA THR A 147 2.72 17.21 -15.20
C THR A 147 2.38 17.69 -16.60
N GLU A 148 2.87 18.87 -16.96
CA GLU A 148 2.69 19.43 -18.29
C GLU A 148 4.07 19.71 -18.89
N GLN A 149 4.34 19.14 -20.06
CA GLN A 149 5.55 19.38 -20.84
C GLN A 149 5.19 19.56 -22.30
N ASP A 150 5.71 20.62 -22.92
CA ASP A 150 5.49 20.96 -24.33
C ASP A 150 3.99 21.00 -24.74
N GLY A 151 3.11 21.43 -23.83
CA GLY A 151 1.66 21.50 -24.05
C GLY A 151 0.95 20.14 -23.99
N ARG A 152 1.64 19.06 -23.59
CA ARG A 152 1.07 17.73 -23.36
C ARG A 152 0.97 17.45 -21.86
N LEU A 153 -0.25 17.29 -21.38
CA LEU A 153 -0.53 16.92 -20.00
C LEU A 153 -0.34 15.41 -19.82
N THR A 154 0.37 15.03 -18.77
CA THR A 154 0.63 13.64 -18.40
C THR A 154 0.19 13.41 -16.96
N ILE A 155 -0.69 12.43 -16.77
CA ILE A 155 -1.18 11.97 -15.47
C ILE A 155 -0.41 10.70 -15.11
N THR A 156 0.18 10.66 -13.92
CA THR A 156 0.84 9.48 -13.35
C THR A 156 -0.12 8.75 -12.44
N THR A 157 -0.23 7.43 -12.58
CA THR A 157 -1.16 6.55 -11.84
C THR A 157 -0.52 5.18 -11.58
N ASP A 158 -1.17 4.36 -10.74
CA ASP A 158 -0.82 2.96 -10.48
C ASP A 158 0.61 2.76 -9.92
N ASN A 159 0.91 3.52 -8.87
CA ASN A 159 2.22 3.67 -8.22
C ASN A 159 3.36 4.08 -9.18
N GLY A 160 3.06 5.00 -10.08
CA GLY A 160 3.96 5.41 -11.15
C GLY A 160 4.15 4.36 -12.25
N GLY A 161 3.34 3.30 -12.24
CA GLY A 161 3.36 2.22 -13.22
C GLY A 161 2.70 2.57 -14.55
N LEU A 162 1.83 3.59 -14.57
CA LEU A 162 1.12 4.03 -15.77
C LEU A 162 1.16 5.55 -15.96
N LEU A 163 1.37 5.97 -17.21
CA LEU A 163 1.28 7.35 -17.64
C LEU A 163 0.14 7.51 -18.65
N LEU A 164 -0.83 8.36 -18.31
CA LEU A 164 -1.90 8.76 -19.23
C LEU A 164 -1.51 10.06 -19.92
N HIS A 165 -1.32 10.01 -21.24
CA HIS A 165 -1.01 11.18 -22.06
C HIS A 165 -2.30 11.79 -22.60
N VAL A 166 -2.65 12.95 -22.07
CA VAL A 166 -3.81 13.71 -22.51
C VAL A 166 -3.41 14.59 -23.67
N GLY A 167 -4.05 14.37 -24.82
CA GLY A 167 -3.87 15.18 -26.03
C GLY A 167 -5.02 16.16 -26.24
N GLU A 168 -4.89 17.03 -27.24
CA GLU A 168 -5.94 17.98 -27.65
C GLU A 168 -7.27 17.30 -28.03
N GLU A 169 -7.20 16.05 -28.50
CA GLU A 169 -8.35 15.24 -28.90
C GLU A 169 -8.98 14.46 -27.73
N THR A 170 -8.40 14.50 -26.53
CA THR A 170 -8.94 13.81 -25.36
C THR A 170 -10.16 14.56 -24.85
N GLN A 171 -11.34 13.93 -24.93
CA GLN A 171 -12.55 14.50 -24.37
C GLN A 171 -12.49 14.47 -22.84
N CYS A 172 -12.57 15.62 -22.19
CA CYS A 172 -12.55 15.73 -20.73
C CYS A 172 -13.93 16.14 -20.23
N VAL A 173 -14.55 15.33 -19.38
CA VAL A 173 -15.90 15.58 -18.85
C VAL A 173 -15.94 15.51 -17.33
N ASP A 174 -16.77 16.33 -16.71
CA ASP A 174 -17.06 16.25 -15.28
C ASP A 174 -18.13 15.17 -15.01
N TYR A 175 -17.92 14.31 -14.01
CA TYR A 175 -18.84 13.21 -13.68
C TYR A 175 -20.25 13.70 -13.31
N ALA A 176 -20.34 14.77 -12.51
CA ALA A 176 -21.62 15.20 -11.94
C ALA A 176 -22.50 15.93 -12.95
N THR A 177 -21.88 16.74 -13.81
CA THR A 177 -22.58 17.60 -14.78
C THR A 177 -22.62 17.00 -16.18
N GLY A 178 -21.67 16.13 -16.52
CA GLY A 178 -21.46 15.64 -17.89
C GLY A 178 -20.92 16.71 -18.85
N GLU A 179 -20.58 17.90 -18.35
CA GLU A 179 -20.07 19.01 -19.16
C GLU A 179 -18.56 18.90 -19.39
N ALA A 180 -18.07 19.59 -20.41
CA ALA A 180 -16.64 19.65 -20.68
C ALA A 180 -15.91 20.39 -19.55
N VAL A 181 -14.82 19.78 -19.06
CA VAL A 181 -14.03 20.32 -17.93
C VAL A 181 -12.59 20.57 -18.35
N ASP A 182 -12.01 21.63 -17.80
CA ASP A 182 -10.60 21.95 -17.95
C ASP A 182 -9.76 21.12 -16.97
N LEU A 183 -8.78 20.37 -17.48
CA LEU A 183 -7.92 19.50 -16.69
C LEU A 183 -6.96 20.23 -15.76
N SER A 184 -6.80 21.55 -15.86
CA SER A 184 -6.08 22.36 -14.87
C SER A 184 -6.68 22.25 -13.46
N GLN A 185 -7.91 21.77 -13.33
CA GLN A 185 -8.56 21.49 -12.05
C GLN A 185 -8.11 20.16 -11.43
N LEU A 186 -7.56 19.23 -12.23
CA LEU A 186 -7.13 17.92 -11.76
C LEU A 186 -5.82 18.06 -10.97
N LYS A 187 -5.78 17.46 -9.79
CA LYS A 187 -4.62 17.48 -8.87
C LYS A 187 -4.32 16.09 -8.36
N ALA A 188 -3.13 15.94 -7.77
CA ALA A 188 -2.79 14.75 -7.00
C ALA A 188 -3.87 14.44 -5.94
N GLY A 189 -4.20 13.17 -5.75
CA GLY A 189 -5.34 12.68 -4.96
C GLY A 189 -6.70 12.76 -5.67
N GLY A 190 -6.75 13.31 -6.88
CA GLY A 190 -7.94 13.28 -7.74
C GLY A 190 -8.20 11.87 -8.27
N ARG A 191 -9.41 11.64 -8.80
CA ARG A 191 -9.80 10.35 -9.38
C ARG A 191 -10.36 10.55 -10.78
N VAL A 192 -10.09 9.61 -11.68
CA VAL A 192 -10.59 9.66 -13.06
C VAL A 192 -11.06 8.29 -13.54
N MET A 193 -12.02 8.30 -14.46
CA MET A 193 -12.25 7.17 -15.37
C MET A 193 -11.62 7.49 -16.73
N ALA A 194 -10.84 6.56 -17.26
CA ALA A 194 -10.11 6.72 -18.51
C ALA A 194 -10.55 5.68 -19.54
N TRP A 195 -10.96 6.14 -20.72
CA TRP A 195 -11.22 5.27 -21.87
C TRP A 195 -10.01 5.32 -22.81
N TYR A 196 -9.30 4.20 -22.91
CA TYR A 196 -8.20 3.99 -23.86
C TYR A 196 -8.24 2.57 -24.41
N ASP A 197 -7.75 2.39 -25.64
CA ASP A 197 -7.84 1.11 -26.34
C ASP A 197 -6.69 0.17 -26.00
N ALA A 198 -5.53 0.73 -25.62
CA ALA A 198 -4.33 -0.04 -25.36
C ALA A 198 -3.39 0.70 -24.40
N VAL A 199 -2.60 -0.11 -23.67
CA VAL A 199 -1.43 0.33 -22.92
C VAL A 199 -0.19 -0.12 -23.67
N MET A 200 0.75 0.78 -23.93
CA MET A 200 2.05 0.47 -24.50
C MET A 200 2.88 -0.33 -23.50
N GLU A 201 3.52 -1.40 -24.00
CA GLU A 201 4.44 -2.26 -23.23
C GLU A 201 5.78 -1.54 -22.99
N SER A 202 5.77 -0.53 -22.14
CA SER A 202 6.95 0.18 -21.63
C SER A 202 6.93 0.22 -20.10
N TYR A 203 8.04 0.67 -19.48
CA TYR A 203 8.06 0.97 -18.05
C TYR A 203 8.49 2.42 -17.81
N PRO A 204 7.61 3.30 -17.27
CA PRO A 204 6.19 3.05 -17.01
C PRO A 204 5.38 2.70 -18.27
N GLY A 205 4.25 2.01 -18.10
CA GLY A 205 3.28 1.80 -19.17
C GLY A 205 2.71 3.14 -19.62
N GLN A 206 2.25 3.23 -20.87
CA GLN A 206 1.72 4.48 -21.42
C GLN A 206 0.39 4.25 -22.12
N ALA A 207 -0.59 5.11 -21.90
CA ALA A 207 -1.85 5.10 -22.62
C ALA A 207 -2.27 6.51 -23.03
N ALA A 208 -3.02 6.61 -24.12
CA ALA A 208 -3.60 7.87 -24.58
C ALA A 208 -5.12 7.76 -24.52
N PRO A 209 -5.77 8.27 -23.46
CA PRO A 209 -7.21 8.22 -23.36
C PRO A 209 -7.88 9.09 -24.42
N HIS A 210 -8.93 8.55 -25.04
CA HIS A 210 -9.82 9.32 -25.91
C HIS A 210 -10.93 10.01 -25.11
N CYS A 211 -11.21 9.55 -23.88
CA CYS A 211 -12.08 10.22 -22.93
C CYS A 211 -11.51 10.10 -21.50
N LEU A 212 -11.54 11.20 -20.77
CA LEU A 212 -11.29 11.27 -19.33
C LEU A 212 -12.53 11.87 -18.65
N MET A 213 -13.03 11.15 -17.66
CA MET A 213 -14.08 11.64 -16.78
C MET A 213 -13.48 11.96 -15.42
N LEU A 214 -13.61 13.20 -14.98
CA LEU A 214 -13.17 13.65 -13.67
C LEU A 214 -14.23 13.23 -12.66
N LEU A 215 -13.82 12.39 -11.72
CA LEU A 215 -14.69 11.91 -10.66
C LEU A 215 -14.73 12.95 -9.52
N PRO A 216 -15.84 13.02 -8.77
CA PRO A 216 -15.90 13.88 -7.61
C PRO A 216 -14.76 13.55 -6.64
N PRO A 217 -14.22 14.54 -5.93
CA PRO A 217 -13.34 14.24 -4.81
C PRO A 217 -14.09 13.28 -3.88
N VAL A 218 -13.38 12.31 -3.32
CA VAL A 218 -13.89 11.65 -2.12
C VAL A 218 -14.05 12.79 -1.12
N GLU A 219 -15.23 12.96 -0.52
CA GLU A 219 -15.28 13.87 0.61
C GLU A 219 -14.24 13.37 1.60
N ASP A 220 -13.35 14.26 2.06
CA ASP A 220 -12.28 13.92 2.99
C ASP A 220 -12.92 13.40 4.28
N GLN A 221 -13.20 12.11 4.31
CA GLN A 221 -13.37 11.30 5.50
C GLN A 221 -11.99 10.94 6.06
N SER A 222 -10.99 11.82 5.88
CA SER A 222 -9.79 11.86 6.72
C SER A 222 -10.12 12.24 8.19
N GLY A 223 -11.41 12.38 8.53
CA GLY A 223 -11.97 12.31 9.88
C GLY A 223 -13.05 11.23 10.10
N GLU A 224 -13.38 10.38 9.12
CA GLU A 224 -14.36 9.29 9.25
C GLU A 224 -13.84 8.03 8.56
N GLN A 225 -12.95 7.31 9.25
CA GLN A 225 -12.80 5.89 8.97
C GLN A 225 -14.20 5.26 9.11
N THR A 226 -14.83 4.87 8.00
CA THR A 226 -16.00 3.98 8.05
C THR A 226 -15.49 2.62 8.55
N GLN A 227 -15.45 2.53 9.87
CA GLN A 227 -15.40 1.34 10.68
C GLN A 227 -16.54 0.44 10.20
N LEU A 228 -16.19 -0.73 9.68
CA LEU A 228 -17.11 -1.88 9.65
C LEU A 228 -17.79 -1.92 11.02
N GLU A 229 -19.12 -1.81 11.05
CA GLU A 229 -19.96 -1.71 12.26
C GLU A 229 -19.28 -2.32 13.49
N GLN A 230 -18.60 -1.47 14.25
CA GLN A 230 -18.30 -1.68 15.65
C GLN A 230 -19.17 -0.65 16.39
N PRO A 231 -19.89 -1.07 17.43
CA PRO A 231 -20.90 -0.25 18.06
C PRO A 231 -20.27 0.94 18.80
N ASP A 232 -20.90 2.10 18.64
CA ASP A 232 -20.71 3.37 19.36
C ASP A 232 -19.33 4.06 19.27
N GLU A 233 -19.37 5.33 18.87
CA GLU A 233 -18.30 6.33 18.90
C GLU A 233 -17.35 6.17 20.11
N ALA A 234 -16.15 5.62 19.88
CA ALA A 234 -15.04 5.85 20.78
C ALA A 234 -14.52 7.26 20.52
N ALA A 235 -14.86 8.19 21.41
CA ALA A 235 -14.28 9.54 21.43
C ALA A 235 -12.77 9.50 21.18
N GLU A 236 -12.28 10.29 20.22
CA GLU A 236 -10.84 10.41 19.93
C GLU A 236 -10.07 10.63 21.24
N LEU A 237 -9.25 9.65 21.62
CA LEU A 237 -8.45 9.74 22.83
C LEU A 237 -7.37 10.79 22.62
N ALA A 238 -7.28 11.75 23.54
CA ALA A 238 -6.20 12.72 23.52
C ALA A 238 -4.85 12.01 23.72
N ASP A 239 -3.80 12.50 23.06
CA ASP A 239 -2.42 12.04 23.31
C ASP A 239 -2.07 12.15 24.81
N GLY A 240 -1.43 11.11 25.33
CA GLY A 240 -1.12 10.94 26.75
C GLY A 240 -2.23 10.29 27.58
N THR A 241 -3.36 9.90 26.98
CA THR A 241 -4.42 9.17 27.71
C THR A 241 -3.89 7.82 28.19
N ALA A 242 -4.05 7.53 29.49
CA ALA A 242 -3.63 6.27 30.09
C ALA A 242 -4.62 5.14 29.75
N LEU A 243 -4.11 4.02 29.24
CA LEU A 243 -4.94 2.90 28.79
C LEU A 243 -4.94 1.76 29.82
N SER A 244 -6.10 1.22 30.15
CA SER A 244 -6.22 -0.06 30.83
C SER A 244 -5.95 -1.20 29.86
N ILE A 245 -5.02 -2.10 30.17
CA ILE A 245 -4.67 -3.20 29.26
C ILE A 245 -5.29 -4.49 29.76
N VAL A 246 -6.11 -5.12 28.92
CA VAL A 246 -6.74 -6.42 29.14
C VAL A 246 -6.16 -7.42 28.15
N LEU A 247 -5.73 -8.58 28.62
CA LEU A 247 -5.16 -9.66 27.84
C LEU A 247 -6.03 -10.90 28.01
N GLU A 248 -6.15 -11.71 26.97
CA GLU A 248 -6.74 -13.06 26.94
C GLU A 248 -7.82 -13.31 28.02
N GLY A 249 -9.08 -13.02 27.69
CA GLY A 249 -10.18 -13.00 28.65
C GLY A 249 -10.21 -11.70 29.46
N ASP A 250 -10.15 -11.80 30.79
CA ASP A 250 -10.29 -10.70 31.75
C ASP A 250 -8.98 -10.34 32.49
N MET A 251 -7.82 -10.81 32.00
CA MET A 251 -6.53 -10.57 32.66
C MET A 251 -6.07 -9.13 32.43
N VAL A 252 -6.14 -8.30 33.48
CA VAL A 252 -5.70 -6.90 33.43
C VAL A 252 -4.21 -6.78 33.79
N LEU A 253 -3.41 -6.12 32.95
CA LEU A 253 -2.02 -5.83 33.30
C LEU A 253 -1.95 -4.76 34.41
N PRO A 254 -1.00 -4.89 35.35
CA PRO A 254 -0.82 -3.91 36.42
C PRO A 254 -0.27 -2.56 35.91
N MET A 255 0.38 -2.56 34.75
CA MET A 255 0.87 -1.34 34.10
C MET A 255 -0.13 -0.85 33.07
N LYS A 256 -0.32 0.48 33.02
CA LYS A 256 -1.18 1.13 32.05
C LYS A 256 -0.45 1.33 30.71
N GLY A 257 -1.18 1.30 29.62
CA GLY A 257 -0.72 1.78 28.32
C GLY A 257 -0.81 3.31 28.22
N SER A 258 -0.38 3.86 27.10
CA SER A 258 -0.62 5.27 26.74
C SER A 258 -1.09 5.36 25.28
N TYR A 259 -1.95 6.33 24.98
CA TYR A 259 -2.29 6.66 23.60
C TYR A 259 -1.40 7.81 23.13
N GLU A 260 -0.66 7.63 22.05
CA GLU A 260 0.30 8.63 21.55
C GLU A 260 0.41 8.57 20.02
N ASN A 261 0.31 9.73 19.35
CA ASN A 261 0.43 9.86 17.90
C ASN A 261 -0.46 8.88 17.12
N GLY A 262 -1.69 8.66 17.60
CA GLY A 262 -2.63 7.71 17.00
C GLY A 262 -2.34 6.24 17.28
N ALA A 263 -1.39 5.92 18.15
CA ALA A 263 -1.00 4.55 18.51
C ALA A 263 -1.24 4.24 19.99
N ALA A 264 -1.83 3.08 20.27
CA ALA A 264 -1.92 2.55 21.61
C ALA A 264 -0.57 1.92 22.01
N MET A 265 0.23 2.66 22.76
CA MET A 265 1.51 2.25 23.28
C MET A 265 1.34 1.39 24.53
N MET A 266 2.10 0.30 24.62
CA MET A 266 2.00 -0.61 25.74
C MET A 266 3.36 -1.21 26.14
N PRO A 267 3.50 -1.72 27.38
CA PRO A 267 4.70 -2.40 27.83
C PRO A 267 4.79 -3.80 27.24
N VAL A 268 5.44 -3.89 26.08
CA VAL A 268 5.44 -5.09 25.23
C VAL A 268 5.95 -6.32 25.97
N ALA A 269 7.05 -6.18 26.72
CA ALA A 269 7.65 -7.33 27.40
C ALA A 269 6.68 -7.96 28.41
N ALA A 270 5.97 -7.14 29.18
CA ALA A 270 5.00 -7.62 30.16
C ALA A 270 3.79 -8.26 29.49
N ALA A 271 3.27 -7.64 28.42
CA ALA A 271 2.12 -8.16 27.68
C ALA A 271 2.45 -9.48 26.95
N ALA A 272 3.58 -9.51 26.26
CA ALA A 272 4.03 -10.67 25.52
C ALA A 272 4.28 -11.87 26.43
N GLN A 273 4.96 -11.67 27.56
CA GLN A 273 5.18 -12.73 28.54
C GLN A 273 3.87 -13.26 29.13
N ALA A 274 2.91 -12.38 29.40
CA ALA A 274 1.60 -12.78 29.90
C ALA A 274 0.79 -13.58 28.87
N LEU A 275 0.97 -13.31 27.57
CA LEU A 275 0.37 -14.04 26.45
C LEU A 275 1.16 -15.29 26.02
N GLY A 276 2.24 -15.64 26.73
CA GLY A 276 3.04 -16.83 26.48
C GLY A 276 4.10 -16.69 25.37
N TYR A 277 4.42 -15.47 24.93
CA TYR A 277 5.48 -15.21 23.96
C TYR A 277 6.84 -15.04 24.63
N GLU A 278 7.91 -15.42 23.91
CA GLU A 278 9.28 -15.19 24.33
C GLU A 278 9.73 -13.79 23.93
N VAL A 279 10.41 -13.07 24.82
CA VAL A 279 10.89 -11.70 24.56
C VAL A 279 12.39 -11.63 24.78
N THR A 280 13.13 -11.17 23.77
CA THR A 280 14.58 -11.00 23.85
C THR A 280 14.98 -9.55 23.62
N TYR A 281 15.91 -9.04 24.44
CA TYR A 281 16.56 -7.74 24.21
C TYR A 281 17.99 -7.95 23.71
N THR A 282 18.31 -7.33 22.58
CA THR A 282 19.66 -7.26 22.02
C THR A 282 20.13 -5.81 22.06
N PRO A 283 21.15 -5.47 22.87
CA PRO A 283 21.67 -4.12 22.91
C PRO A 283 22.32 -3.74 21.57
N GLY A 284 22.10 -2.49 21.14
CA GLY A 284 22.77 -1.92 19.98
C GLY A 284 24.28 -1.85 20.17
N LYS A 285 25.04 -2.10 19.10
CA LYS A 285 26.51 -2.01 19.07
C LYS A 285 26.95 -1.13 17.91
N ASP A 286 28.06 -0.41 18.07
CA ASP A 286 28.71 0.37 17.02
C ASP A 286 27.76 1.37 16.30
N GLY A 287 26.84 1.98 17.05
CA GLY A 287 25.88 2.96 16.52
C GLY A 287 24.60 2.34 15.95
N ALA A 288 24.47 1.00 15.91
CA ALA A 288 23.21 0.34 15.58
C ALA A 288 22.19 0.51 16.72
N PRO A 289 20.89 0.68 16.39
CA PRO A 289 19.83 0.72 17.40
C PRO A 289 19.72 -0.61 18.15
N ALA A 290 19.20 -0.55 19.38
CA ALA A 290 18.86 -1.77 20.11
C ALA A 290 17.66 -2.47 19.45
N LEU A 291 17.58 -3.79 19.62
CA LEU A 291 16.53 -4.63 19.04
C LEU A 291 15.83 -5.39 20.16
N VAL A 292 14.50 -5.32 20.20
CA VAL A 292 13.67 -6.20 21.03
C VAL A 292 12.93 -7.16 20.10
N THR A 293 12.93 -8.46 20.41
CA THR A 293 12.16 -9.44 19.65
C THR A 293 11.05 -10.02 20.51
N VAL A 294 9.88 -10.26 19.89
CA VAL A 294 8.75 -10.98 20.49
C VAL A 294 8.47 -12.20 19.63
N GLU A 295 8.51 -13.38 20.22
CA GLU A 295 8.55 -14.63 19.47
C GLU A 295 7.46 -15.60 19.91
N SER A 296 6.79 -16.18 18.92
CA SER A 296 6.06 -17.44 19.03
C SER A 296 6.95 -18.59 18.54
N GLU A 297 6.38 -19.80 18.51
CA GLU A 297 7.06 -20.98 17.96
C GLU A 297 7.41 -20.81 16.47
N THR A 298 6.53 -20.17 15.69
CA THR A 298 6.60 -20.12 14.22
C THR A 298 6.88 -18.72 13.67
N PHE A 299 6.87 -17.69 14.51
CA PHE A 299 6.96 -16.30 14.05
C PHE A 299 7.67 -15.40 15.07
N ARG A 300 8.48 -14.45 14.59
CA ARG A 300 9.19 -13.45 15.40
C ARG A 300 8.89 -12.05 14.91
N VAL A 301 8.53 -11.16 15.81
CA VAL A 301 8.43 -9.72 15.59
C VAL A 301 9.70 -9.05 16.09
N ASN A 302 10.26 -8.14 15.30
CA ASN A 302 11.46 -7.35 15.54
C ASN A 302 11.07 -5.88 15.75
N LEU A 303 11.41 -5.36 16.93
CA LEU A 303 11.19 -3.97 17.34
C LEU A 303 12.54 -3.25 17.39
N THR A 304 12.83 -2.47 16.35
CA THR A 304 14.04 -1.66 16.32
C THR A 304 13.82 -0.38 17.10
N ILE A 305 14.54 -0.22 18.22
CA ILE A 305 14.33 0.89 19.14
C ILE A 305 14.68 2.23 18.47
N GLY A 306 13.76 3.19 18.56
CA GLY A 306 13.87 4.53 17.98
C GLY A 306 13.49 4.60 16.49
N GLN A 307 12.99 3.51 15.90
CA GLN A 307 12.52 3.48 14.51
C GLN A 307 11.06 3.06 14.46
N GLU A 308 10.21 3.78 13.71
CA GLU A 308 8.78 3.45 13.53
C GLU A 308 8.52 2.21 12.66
N GLN A 309 9.55 1.38 12.47
CA GLN A 309 9.52 0.18 11.65
C GLN A 309 9.53 -1.05 12.55
N ILE A 310 8.43 -1.80 12.50
CA ILE A 310 8.32 -3.11 13.11
C ILE A 310 8.23 -4.15 11.99
N THR A 311 9.02 -5.21 12.08
CA THR A 311 9.10 -6.26 11.07
C THR A 311 8.83 -7.62 11.70
N GLY A 312 8.20 -8.52 10.97
CA GLY A 312 7.96 -9.91 11.39
C GLY A 312 8.73 -10.86 10.51
N VAL A 313 9.20 -11.97 11.04
CA VAL A 313 9.99 -12.98 10.34
C VAL A 313 9.46 -14.35 10.72
N THR A 314 9.17 -15.20 9.72
CA THR A 314 8.81 -16.60 9.96
C THR A 314 10.01 -17.36 10.53
N LYS A 315 9.74 -18.22 11.52
CA LYS A 315 10.70 -19.15 12.12
C LYS A 315 10.52 -20.58 11.59
N ILE A 316 9.60 -20.80 10.64
CA ILE A 316 9.34 -22.12 10.05
C ILE A 316 10.54 -22.55 9.21
N GLU A 317 11.11 -23.72 9.52
CA GLU A 317 12.29 -24.26 8.83
C GLU A 317 11.99 -24.46 7.33
N GLY A 318 12.81 -23.84 6.47
CA GLY A 318 12.65 -23.87 5.01
C GLY A 318 11.67 -22.84 4.44
N ALA A 319 10.97 -22.07 5.27
CA ALA A 319 10.16 -20.93 4.84
C ALA A 319 10.98 -19.64 4.93
N ALA A 320 10.97 -18.84 3.86
CA ALA A 320 11.44 -17.45 3.88
C ALA A 320 10.21 -16.55 3.80
N GLY A 321 9.98 -15.76 4.85
CA GLY A 321 8.85 -14.84 4.93
C GLY A 321 9.16 -13.76 5.95
N MET A 322 9.12 -12.52 5.51
CA MET A 322 9.24 -11.33 6.35
C MET A 322 8.02 -10.45 6.09
N THR A 323 7.42 -9.85 7.12
CA THR A 323 6.42 -8.80 6.88
C THR A 323 7.12 -7.56 6.37
N SER A 324 6.47 -6.83 5.48
CA SER A 324 6.90 -5.47 5.15
C SER A 324 6.97 -4.63 6.45
N PRO A 325 7.97 -3.74 6.59
CA PRO A 325 8.00 -2.78 7.68
C PRO A 325 6.73 -1.93 7.64
N MET A 326 5.83 -2.11 8.60
CA MET A 326 4.62 -1.30 8.72
C MET A 326 4.91 -0.08 9.61
N LYS A 327 4.27 1.05 9.30
CA LYS A 327 4.28 2.24 10.16
C LYS A 327 3.17 2.11 11.20
N TYR A 328 3.54 2.14 12.47
CA TYR A 328 2.61 1.91 13.59
C TYR A 328 2.34 3.17 14.42
N GLY A 329 2.44 4.36 13.82
CA GLY A 329 2.14 5.66 14.45
C GLY A 329 3.17 6.14 15.50
N ALA A 330 3.92 5.23 16.13
CA ALA A 330 4.95 5.55 17.10
C ALA A 330 6.12 4.53 17.09
N ALA A 331 7.33 5.03 17.35
CA ALA A 331 8.52 4.18 17.41
C ALA A 331 8.60 3.40 18.73
N PRO A 332 9.04 2.13 18.71
CA PRO A 332 9.40 1.41 19.93
C PRO A 332 10.48 2.17 20.69
N ARG A 333 10.33 2.29 22.01
CA ARG A 333 11.26 3.01 22.88
C ARG A 333 11.47 2.30 24.19
N ILE A 334 12.56 2.65 24.86
CA ILE A 334 12.87 2.15 26.20
C ILE A 334 12.78 3.31 27.17
N GLU A 335 11.90 3.18 28.17
CA GLU A 335 11.76 4.16 29.25
C GLU A 335 12.24 3.59 30.58
N ALA A 336 12.75 4.45 31.45
CA ALA A 336 13.20 4.05 32.78
C ALA A 336 12.05 3.36 33.57
N PRO A 337 12.28 2.21 34.23
CA PRO A 337 13.58 1.61 34.57
C PRO A 337 14.15 0.60 33.55
N GLY A 338 13.67 0.59 32.30
CA GLY A 338 14.09 -0.33 31.24
C GLY A 338 12.92 -0.99 30.50
N THR A 339 11.71 -0.46 30.64
CA THR A 339 10.50 -0.99 30.01
C THR A 339 10.49 -0.65 28.54
N THR A 340 10.30 -1.66 27.69
CA THR A 340 10.10 -1.45 26.26
C THR A 340 8.63 -1.13 25.99
N TRP A 341 8.39 0.03 25.42
CA TRP A 341 7.10 0.52 24.95
C TRP A 341 7.04 0.43 23.44
N ALA A 342 5.96 -0.13 22.90
CA ALA A 342 5.72 -0.14 21.46
C ALA A 342 4.20 -0.20 21.17
N PRO A 343 3.79 0.06 19.93
CA PRO A 343 2.40 -0.04 19.50
C PRO A 343 1.83 -1.46 19.68
N ALA A 344 0.65 -1.56 20.29
CA ALA A 344 -0.02 -2.82 20.60
C ALA A 344 -0.35 -3.65 19.35
N GLN A 345 -0.53 -3.00 18.20
CA GLN A 345 -0.79 -3.64 16.91
C GLN A 345 0.29 -4.63 16.48
N LEU A 346 1.49 -4.60 17.07
CA LEU A 346 2.51 -5.64 16.86
C LEU A 346 1.98 -7.06 17.15
N PHE A 347 1.01 -7.19 18.08
CA PHE A 347 0.43 -8.49 18.44
C PHE A 347 -0.48 -9.07 17.36
N GLU A 348 -0.99 -8.26 16.44
CA GLU A 348 -1.72 -8.74 15.26
C GLU A 348 -0.83 -9.58 14.35
N MET A 349 0.46 -9.24 14.26
CA MET A 349 1.47 -10.02 13.54
C MET A 349 1.71 -11.39 14.18
N LEU A 350 1.41 -11.52 15.47
CA LEU A 350 1.47 -12.78 16.24
C LEU A 350 0.12 -13.51 16.24
N GLY A 351 -0.84 -13.05 15.43
CA GLY A 351 -2.16 -13.66 15.25
C GLY A 351 -3.19 -13.29 16.31
N ARG A 352 -2.94 -12.26 17.13
CA ARG A 352 -3.89 -11.77 18.14
C ARG A 352 -4.81 -10.70 17.57
N THR A 353 -5.95 -10.51 18.20
CA THR A 353 -6.85 -9.41 17.92
C THR A 353 -6.57 -8.27 18.88
N VAL A 354 -6.33 -7.06 18.38
CA VAL A 354 -6.11 -5.86 19.20
C VAL A 354 -7.32 -4.94 19.05
N THR A 355 -7.98 -4.61 20.15
CA THR A 355 -9.10 -3.65 20.15
C THR A 355 -8.88 -2.55 21.17
N LEU A 356 -9.33 -1.33 20.85
CA LEU A 356 -9.28 -0.18 21.73
C LEU A 356 -10.69 0.38 21.87
N GLU A 357 -11.29 0.20 23.04
CA GLU A 357 -12.63 0.67 23.38
C GLU A 357 -12.54 1.67 24.54
N GLY A 358 -12.76 2.95 24.26
CA GLY A 358 -12.53 4.02 25.24
C GLY A 358 -11.08 4.01 25.74
N ASP A 359 -10.89 3.97 27.06
CA ASP A 359 -9.56 3.88 27.68
C ASP A 359 -9.07 2.43 27.84
N THR A 360 -9.75 1.44 27.27
CA THR A 360 -9.43 0.02 27.45
C THR A 360 -8.85 -0.59 26.17
N LEU A 361 -7.57 -0.97 26.24
CA LEU A 361 -6.85 -1.73 25.21
C LEU A 361 -6.96 -3.23 25.51
N SER A 362 -7.55 -4.00 24.61
CA SER A 362 -7.73 -5.44 24.73
C SER A 362 -6.90 -6.20 23.69
N ILE A 363 -6.26 -7.31 24.10
CA ILE A 363 -5.50 -8.21 23.23
C ILE A 363 -5.96 -9.64 23.45
N GLN A 364 -6.56 -10.24 22.42
CA GLN A 364 -7.20 -11.56 22.47
C GLN A 364 -6.50 -12.57 21.56
#